data_AF-A0A359CMB6-F1
#
_entry.id   AF-A0A359CMB6-F1
#
_cell.length_a   1.000
_cell.length_b   1.000
_cell.length_c   1.000
_cell.angle_alpha   90.00
_cell.angle_beta   90.00
_cell.angle_gamma   90.00
#
_symmetry.space_group_name_H-M   'P 1'
#
loop_
_entity.id
_entity.type
_entity.pdbx_description
1 polymer ?
#
loop_
_entity_poly.entity_id
_entity_poly.type
_entity_poly.pdbx_seq_one_letter_code
_entity_poly.pdbx_strand_id
1 'polypeptide(L)' 'GTFIQFLYEATSAFGTVGLTLDLTTHLNWFGKLIILLTMYVGRVGVLTIALAFAKKQISAGKNIKYPEDKILVG' A
#
# COMPACT_ATOMS: atom_id res chain seq x y z
N GLY A 1 4.82 24.61 3.79
CA GLY A 1 4.22 23.73 2.77
C GLY A 1 2.73 23.74 2.94
N THR A 2 2.00 23.97 1.84
CA THR A 2 0.52 23.92 1.82
C THR A 2 0.07 22.46 1.85
N PHE A 3 -1.09 22.14 2.44
CA PHE A 3 -1.64 20.77 2.53
C PHE A 3 -1.57 20.01 1.19
N ILE A 4 -1.90 20.69 0.09
CA ILE A 4 -1.89 20.11 -1.26
C ILE A 4 -0.50 19.59 -1.68
N GLN A 5 0.58 20.20 -1.21
CA GLN A 5 1.94 19.80 -1.56
C GLN A 5 2.32 18.51 -0.84
N PHE A 6 1.94 18.36 0.44
CA PHE A 6 2.15 17.11 1.18
C PHE A 6 1.33 15.95 0.61
N LEU A 7 0.09 16.22 0.19
CA LEU A 7 -0.75 15.22 -0.46
C LEU A 7 -0.13 14.77 -1.79
N TYR A 8 0.33 15.72 -2.62
CA TYR A 8 1.02 15.42 -3.88
C TYR A 8 2.28 14.59 -3.66
N GLU A 9 3.11 14.94 -2.69
CA GLU A 9 4.34 14.22 -2.36
C GLU A 9 4.05 12.77 -1.93
N ALA A 10 3.02 12.57 -1.09
CA ALA A 10 2.60 11.25 -0.62
C ALA A 10 2.08 10.37 -1.77
N THR A 11 1.24 10.92 -2.66
CA THR A 11 0.72 10.18 -3.82
C THR A 11 1.82 9.86 -4.83
N SER A 12 2.75 10.79 -5.08
CA SER A 12 3.92 10.58 -5.95
C SER A 12 4.86 9.49 -5.41
N ALA A 13 5.16 9.52 -4.10
CA ALA A 13 5.95 8.50 -3.42
C ALA A 13 5.29 7.12 -3.48
N PHE A 14 3.97 7.05 -3.28
CA PHE A 14 3.20 5.81 -3.34
C PHE A 14 3.17 5.20 -4.75
N GLY A 15 3.04 6.02 -5.78
CA GLY A 15 3.14 5.57 -7.17
C GLY A 15 4.57 5.28 -7.63
N THR A 16 5.59 5.48 -6.79
CA THR A 16 7.02 5.44 -7.16
C THR A 16 7.35 6.36 -8.35
N VAL A 17 6.60 7.45 -8.51
CA VAL A 17 6.76 8.41 -9.62
C VAL A 17 8.03 9.25 -9.42
N GLY A 18 8.38 9.54 -8.16
CA GLY A 18 9.64 10.21 -7.79
C GLY A 18 9.64 11.72 -8.02
N LEU A 19 8.50 12.33 -8.34
CA LEU A 19 8.36 13.78 -8.47
C LEU A 19 8.13 14.42 -7.10
N THR A 20 8.86 15.50 -6.82
CA THR A 20 8.83 16.25 -5.54
C THR A 20 8.63 17.73 -5.85
N LEU A 21 7.88 18.43 -5.00
CA LEU A 21 7.68 19.88 -5.09
C LEU A 21 8.64 20.65 -4.16
N ASP A 22 9.87 20.13 -3.99
CA ASP A 22 10.93 20.69 -3.14
C ASP A 22 10.66 20.62 -1.63
N LEU A 23 9.82 19.66 -1.19
CA LEU A 23 9.58 19.39 0.24
C LEU A 23 10.47 18.29 0.79
N THR A 24 10.82 17.28 -0.01
CA THR A 24 11.67 16.15 0.38
C THR A 24 13.02 16.58 0.99
N THR A 25 13.57 17.72 0.57
CA THR A 25 14.82 18.32 1.07
C THR A 25 14.68 18.93 2.46
N HIS A 26 13.49 19.46 2.80
CA HIS A 26 13.17 20.06 4.09
C HIS A 26 12.54 19.08 5.11
N LEU A 27 12.30 17.83 4.72
CA LEU A 27 11.75 16.82 5.61
C LEU A 27 12.78 16.38 6.66
N ASN A 28 12.36 16.39 7.93
CA ASN A 28 13.12 15.87 9.05
C ASN A 28 13.40 14.35 8.88
N TRP A 29 14.36 13.79 9.62
CA TRP A 29 14.77 12.37 9.51
C TRP A 29 13.59 11.39 9.49
N PHE A 30 12.60 11.60 10.35
CA PHE A 30 11.37 10.80 10.39
C PHE A 30 10.53 10.89 9.11
N GLY A 31 10.46 12.06 8.48
CA GLY A 31 9.72 12.24 7.23
C GLY A 31 10.37 11.48 6.07
N LYS A 32 11.71 11.48 6.00
CA LYS A 32 12.45 10.69 5.00
C LYS A 32 12.21 9.19 5.17
N LEU A 33 12.14 8.72 6.42
CA LEU A 33 11.85 7.32 6.72
C LEU A 33 10.45 6.91 6.24
N ILE A 34 9.44 7.77 6.45
CA ILE A 34 8.07 7.52 5.99
C ILE A 34 8.01 7.46 4.46
N ILE A 35 8.63 8.43 3.75
CA ILE A 35 8.66 8.43 2.28
C ILE A 35 9.34 7.18 1.73
N LEU A 36 10.44 6.75 2.35
CA LEU A 36 11.16 5.54 1.95
C LEU A 36 10.29 4.29 2.11
N LEU A 37 9.56 4.16 3.21
CA LEU A 37 8.58 3.08 3.40
C LEU A 37 7.45 3.15 2.39
N THR A 38 6.90 4.33 2.13
CA THR A 38 5.83 4.53 1.14
C THR A 38 6.29 4.14 -0.28
N MET A 39 7.51 4.51 -0.69
CA MET A 39 8.10 4.09 -1.96
C MET A 39 8.31 2.57 -2.03
N TYR A 40 8.76 1.97 -0.93
CA TYR A 40 8.94 0.51 -0.87
C TYR A 40 7.61 -0.23 -1.01
N VAL A 41 6.57 0.22 -0.31
CA VAL A 41 5.20 -0.31 -0.41
C VAL A 41 4.63 -0.14 -1.82
N GLY A 42 4.84 1.04 -2.42
CA GLY A 42 4.47 1.34 -3.80
C GLY A 42 5.12 0.37 -4.80
N ARG A 43 6.43 0.11 -4.66
CA ARG A 43 7.18 -0.77 -5.55
C ARG A 43 6.85 -2.26 -5.37
N VAL A 44 6.71 -2.72 -4.14
CA VAL A 44 6.32 -4.11 -3.83
C VAL A 44 4.88 -4.37 -4.31
N GLY A 45 4.07 -3.33 -4.36
CA GLY A 45 2.69 -3.36 -4.82
C GLY A 45 1.74 -3.67 -3.67
N VAL A 46 0.73 -2.82 -3.52
CA VAL A 46 -0.31 -2.93 -2.50
C VAL A 46 -0.95 -4.32 -2.51
N LEU A 47 -1.15 -4.88 -3.71
CA LEU A 47 -1.73 -6.21 -3.92
C LEU A 47 -0.81 -7.31 -3.37
N THR A 48 0.50 -7.24 -3.58
CA THR A 48 1.46 -8.22 -3.07
C THR A 48 1.47 -8.24 -1.55
N ILE A 49 1.44 -7.06 -0.93
CA ILE A 49 1.39 -6.92 0.54
C ILE A 49 0.04 -7.43 1.06
N ALA A 50 -1.07 -7.01 0.44
CA ALA A 50 -2.40 -7.50 0.80
C ALA A 50 -2.50 -9.02 0.71
N LEU A 51 -1.96 -9.63 -0.34
CA LEU A 51 -1.90 -11.08 -0.51
C LEU A 51 -0.96 -11.76 0.48
N ALA A 52 0.18 -11.15 0.84
CA ALA A 52 1.10 -11.69 1.85
C ALA A 52 0.45 -11.74 3.24
N PHE A 53 -0.26 -10.68 3.63
CA PHE A 53 -1.05 -10.66 4.87
C PHE A 53 -2.25 -11.62 4.79
N ALA A 54 -2.96 -11.67 3.66
CA ALA A 54 -4.11 -12.58 3.49
C ALA A 54 -3.69 -14.06 3.46
N LYS A 55 -2.55 -14.41 2.86
CA LYS A 55 -2.02 -15.79 2.82
C LYS A 55 -1.77 -16.35 4.23
N LYS A 56 -1.36 -15.50 5.18
CA LYS A 56 -1.19 -15.92 6.58
C LYS A 56 -2.50 -16.45 7.19
N GLN A 57 -3.65 -15.91 6.76
CA GLN A 57 -4.97 -16.33 7.23
C GLN A 57 -5.49 -17.57 6.48
N ILE A 58 -5.17 -17.71 5.19
CA ILE A 58 -5.64 -18.83 4.36
C ILE A 58 -4.92 -20.13 4.74
N SER A 59 -3.63 -20.10 5.05
CA SER A 59 -2.87 -21.31 5.41
C SER A 59 -3.22 -21.89 6.79
N ALA A 60 -3.88 -21.13 7.67
CA ALA A 60 -4.27 -21.59 9.00
C ALA A 60 -5.61 -22.33 9.04
N GLY A 61 -6.40 -22.35 7.94
CA GLY A 61 -7.77 -22.89 7.97
C GLY A 61 -8.30 -23.49 6.66
N LYS A 62 -7.49 -23.64 5.61
CA LYS A 62 -7.93 -24.16 4.30
C LYS A 62 -7.99 -25.70 4.27
N ASN A 63 -8.76 -26.31 5.17
CA ASN A 63 -9.21 -27.70 5.00
C ASN A 63 -10.71 -27.88 5.27
N ILE A 64 -11.50 -26.82 5.08
CA ILE A 64 -12.96 -26.85 5.16
C ILE A 64 -13.49 -26.68 3.74
N LYS A 65 -14.02 -27.78 3.20
CA LYS A 65 -14.74 -27.82 1.92
C LYS A 65 -16.16 -27.31 2.20
N TYR A 66 -16.42 -26.05 1.85
CA TYR A 66 -17.77 -25.48 1.92
C TYR A 66 -18.63 -26.13 0.83
N PRO A 67 -19.87 -26.58 1.13
CA PRO A 67 -20.77 -27.12 0.11
C PRO A 67 -21.06 -26.03 -0.93
N GLU A 68 -21.10 -26.43 -2.20
CA GLU A 68 -21.45 -25.53 -3.30
C GLU A 68 -22.94 -25.14 -3.22
N ASP A 69 -23.23 -23.99 -2.60
CA ASP A 69 -24.55 -23.39 -2.65
C ASP A 69 -24.75 -22.64 -3.98
N LYS A 70 -25.85 -22.96 -4.67
CA LYS A 70 -26.20 -22.37 -5.97
C LYS A 70 -26.79 -20.98 -5.74
N ILE A 71 -25.95 -19.95 -5.78
CA ILE A 71 -26.37 -18.55 -5.65
C ILE A 71 -27.13 -18.13 -6.93
N LEU A 72 -28.46 -18.09 -6.85
CA LEU A 72 -29.31 -17.45 -7.86
C LEU A 72 -29.26 -15.94 -7.63
N VAL A 73 -28.43 -15.25 -8.41
CA VAL A 73 -28.54 -13.80 -8.59
C VAL A 73 -29.70 -13.56 -9.56
N GLY A 74 -30.85 -13.19 -8.99
CA GLY A 74 -32.01 -12.69 -9.73
C GLY A 74 -31.89 -11.20 -10.01
#